data_AF-A0A9X2FGQ7-F1
#
_entry.id   AF-A0A9X2FGQ7-F1
#
_cell.length_a   1.000
_cell.length_b   1.000
_cell.length_c   1.000
_cell.angle_alpha   90.00
_cell.angle_beta   90.00
_cell.angle_gamma   90.00
#
_symmetry.space_group_name_H-M   'P 1'
#
loop_
_entity.id
_entity.type
_entity.pdbx_description
1 polymer ?
#
loop_
_entity_poly.entity_id
_entity_poly.type
_entity_poly.pdbx_seq_one_letter_code
_entity_poly.pdbx_strand_id
1 'polypeptide(L)'
;MTSTRNISEEQSKRIFWVVQTVFSLLLARSLVEYKDCILAPFSEQYYLTTLGLALVYLTALWSWIDYSFSTIVAPYDFGRGKFERVRFLVDLLIVMAYAFLLFSLDQLQADKEANLFDLFLCLSVVFLLYLVSGLLRILKYGRRASRIWIIIGYGVAFFLLAIVYQRFYADSPNRERLNVVFIVIAIGITIGYRLTRMWATHRPKWLAIDVDGVLANQIQNLLPIIKDKHDVELAHEDVKEWDLKVGDTDIAEIIRAEQQHKKYVQTMPVIAQASASVNALISKYKVVIVTARAPVSDSWTKRWLQDNDIPFDDYVNIKEGSKQNIDIDAWILIDDYLGNVEQYLDRSDGKAILFSQPWNQDRAHLQNYVDERRLFVASDWNQVRSLIAEIEKSGG
;
A
#
# COMPACT_ATOMS: atom_id res chain seq x y z
N MET A 1 -8.28 21.35 -12.29
CA MET A 1 -7.84 19.93 -12.22
C MET A 1 -8.15 19.26 -10.87
N THR A 2 -8.39 20.00 -9.79
CA THR A 2 -8.85 19.48 -8.48
C THR A 2 -10.28 18.93 -8.51
N SER A 3 -11.20 19.56 -9.25
CA SER A 3 -12.59 19.10 -9.38
C SER A 3 -12.72 17.69 -9.97
N THR A 4 -11.94 17.35 -11.00
CA THR A 4 -11.97 16.02 -11.65
C THR A 4 -11.44 14.90 -10.76
N ARG A 5 -10.46 15.19 -9.88
CA ARG A 5 -9.89 14.20 -8.95
C ARG A 5 -10.89 13.86 -7.82
N ASN A 6 -11.53 14.88 -7.25
CA ASN A 6 -12.55 14.69 -6.21
C ASN A 6 -13.77 13.90 -6.74
N ILE A 7 -14.18 14.15 -7.99
CA ILE A 7 -15.26 13.40 -8.65
C ILE A 7 -14.87 11.92 -8.83
N SER A 8 -13.62 11.63 -9.21
CA SER A 8 -13.15 10.25 -9.39
C SER A 8 -13.08 9.46 -8.07
N GLU A 9 -12.69 10.10 -6.97
CA GLU A 9 -12.63 9.47 -5.65
C GLU A 9 -14.02 9.16 -5.08
N GLU A 10 -14.97 10.09 -5.21
CA GLU A 10 -16.36 9.82 -4.83
C GLU A 10 -16.98 8.69 -5.66
N GLN A 11 -16.74 8.67 -6.97
CA GLN A 11 -17.23 7.61 -7.85
C GLN A 11 -16.64 6.25 -7.47
N SER A 12 -15.33 6.18 -7.17
CA SER A 12 -14.68 4.96 -6.68
C SER A 12 -15.33 4.47 -5.38
N LYS A 13 -15.56 5.38 -4.42
CA LYS A 13 -16.23 5.05 -3.15
C LYS A 13 -17.63 4.48 -3.40
N ARG A 14 -18.46 5.15 -4.19
CA ARG A 14 -19.84 4.69 -4.50
C ARG A 14 -19.84 3.27 -5.09
N ILE A 15 -18.89 2.96 -5.96
CA ILE A 15 -18.79 1.66 -6.62
C ILE A 15 -18.29 0.58 -5.66
N PHE A 16 -17.31 0.92 -4.82
CA PHE A 16 -16.89 0.07 -3.71
C PHE A 16 -18.08 -0.29 -2.80
N TRP A 17 -18.92 0.69 -2.44
CA TRP A 17 -20.14 0.48 -1.66
C TRP A 17 -21.12 -0.48 -2.34
N VAL A 18 -21.32 -0.39 -3.67
CA VAL A 18 -22.21 -1.32 -4.39
C VAL A 18 -21.74 -2.76 -4.24
N VAL A 19 -20.46 -3.05 -4.50
CA VAL A 19 -19.92 -4.42 -4.34
C VAL A 19 -20.05 -4.90 -2.90
N GLN A 20 -19.75 -4.02 -1.93
CA GLN A 20 -19.86 -4.32 -0.51
C GLN A 20 -21.30 -4.62 -0.10
N THR A 21 -22.29 -3.84 -0.56
CA THR A 21 -23.70 -4.07 -0.26
C THR A 21 -24.17 -5.42 -0.80
N VAL A 22 -23.82 -5.76 -2.05
CA VAL A 22 -24.17 -7.07 -2.63
C VAL A 22 -23.54 -8.21 -1.82
N PHE A 23 -22.27 -8.07 -1.45
CA PHE A 23 -21.59 -9.06 -0.62
C PHE A 23 -22.21 -9.19 0.77
N SER A 24 -22.53 -8.08 1.44
CA SER A 24 -23.18 -8.10 2.76
C SER A 24 -24.58 -8.73 2.71
N LEU A 25 -25.38 -8.40 1.69
CA LEU A 25 -26.70 -9.01 1.48
C LEU A 25 -26.59 -10.52 1.29
N LEU A 26 -25.59 -10.97 0.52
CA LEU A 26 -25.33 -12.38 0.30
C LEU A 26 -25.03 -13.11 1.62
N LEU A 27 -24.11 -12.57 2.43
CA LEU A 27 -23.76 -13.15 3.73
C LEU A 27 -24.96 -13.15 4.69
N ALA A 28 -25.74 -12.07 4.73
CA ALA A 28 -26.94 -12.02 5.56
C ALA A 28 -27.96 -13.09 5.14
N ARG A 29 -28.19 -13.25 3.84
CA ARG A 29 -29.11 -14.28 3.32
C ARG A 29 -28.61 -15.68 3.66
N SER A 30 -27.32 -15.97 3.52
CA SER A 30 -26.78 -17.29 3.84
C SER A 30 -26.85 -17.63 5.32
N LEU A 31 -26.73 -16.65 6.23
CA LEU A 31 -26.93 -16.88 7.66
C LEU A 31 -28.38 -17.28 7.98
N VAL A 32 -29.36 -16.74 7.24
CA VAL A 32 -30.77 -17.12 7.39
C VAL A 32 -31.02 -18.51 6.80
N GLU A 33 -30.50 -18.78 5.60
CA GLU A 33 -30.66 -20.07 4.91
C GLU A 33 -30.09 -21.23 5.73
N TYR A 34 -28.87 -21.06 6.26
CA TYR A 34 -28.15 -22.10 6.98
C TYR A 34 -28.25 -21.97 8.51
N LYS A 35 -29.32 -21.33 9.01
CA LYS A 35 -29.53 -21.10 10.45
C LYS A 35 -29.40 -22.39 11.26
N ASP A 36 -30.00 -23.48 10.80
CA ASP A 36 -30.01 -24.74 11.54
C ASP A 36 -28.63 -25.40 11.59
N CYS A 37 -27.85 -25.30 10.51
CA CYS A 37 -26.45 -25.73 10.50
C CYS A 37 -25.60 -24.93 11.50
N ILE A 38 -25.84 -23.62 11.61
CA ILE A 38 -25.11 -22.74 12.53
C ILE A 38 -25.49 -23.03 13.99
N LEU A 39 -26.76 -23.32 14.28
CA LEU A 39 -27.23 -23.61 15.64
C LEU A 39 -26.89 -25.02 16.11
N ALA A 40 -26.74 -25.98 15.19
CA ALA A 40 -26.43 -27.37 15.51
C ALA A 40 -25.26 -27.92 14.65
N PRO A 41 -24.06 -27.31 14.74
CA PRO A 41 -22.94 -27.54 13.82
C PRO A 41 -22.33 -28.94 13.89
N PHE A 42 -22.52 -29.65 15.00
CA PHE A 42 -22.01 -31.01 15.21
C PHE A 42 -23.11 -32.07 15.17
N SER A 43 -24.33 -31.69 14.81
CA SER A 43 -25.39 -32.67 14.62
C SER A 43 -25.04 -33.60 13.46
N GLU A 44 -25.47 -34.86 13.58
CA GLU A 44 -25.24 -35.85 12.54
C GLU A 44 -25.77 -35.37 11.19
N GLN A 45 -26.87 -34.62 11.18
CA GLN A 45 -27.50 -34.09 9.97
C GLN A 45 -26.69 -32.95 9.31
N TYR A 46 -26.08 -32.05 10.08
CA TYR A 46 -25.54 -30.80 9.54
C TYR A 46 -24.03 -30.66 9.56
N TYR A 47 -23.28 -31.58 10.16
CA TYR A 47 -21.84 -31.38 10.34
C TYR A 47 -21.07 -31.21 9.02
N LEU A 48 -21.46 -31.93 7.97
CA LEU A 48 -20.78 -31.85 6.67
C LEU A 48 -21.11 -30.54 5.94
N THR A 49 -22.37 -30.12 5.95
CA THR A 49 -22.80 -28.81 5.44
C THR A 49 -22.13 -27.68 6.22
N THR A 50 -22.00 -27.82 7.54
CA THR A 50 -21.31 -26.85 8.41
C THR A 50 -19.83 -26.73 8.05
N LEU A 51 -19.16 -27.85 7.76
CA LEU A 51 -17.77 -27.84 7.31
C LEU A 51 -17.62 -27.17 5.94
N GLY A 52 -18.55 -27.42 5.01
CA GLY A 52 -18.64 -26.72 3.72
C GLY A 52 -18.87 -25.21 3.90
N LEU A 53 -19.78 -24.82 4.80
CA LEU A 53 -20.02 -23.41 5.14
C LEU A 53 -18.75 -22.75 5.69
N ALA A 54 -18.02 -23.43 6.58
CA ALA A 54 -16.75 -22.92 7.10
C ALA A 54 -15.76 -22.63 5.96
N LEU A 55 -15.60 -23.54 4.99
CA LEU A 55 -14.77 -23.33 3.80
C LEU A 55 -15.21 -22.11 2.99
N VAL A 56 -16.50 -21.99 2.70
CA VAL A 56 -17.03 -20.89 1.87
C VAL A 56 -16.93 -19.55 2.59
N TYR A 57 -17.32 -19.46 3.87
CA TYR A 57 -17.19 -18.24 4.67
C TYR A 57 -15.72 -17.82 4.83
N LEU A 58 -14.82 -18.77 5.11
CA LEU A 58 -13.39 -18.49 5.23
C LEU A 58 -12.83 -17.91 3.92
N THR A 59 -13.22 -18.49 2.79
CA THR A 59 -12.81 -18.01 1.46
C THR A 59 -13.38 -16.61 1.17
N ALA A 60 -14.68 -16.42 1.39
CA ALA A 60 -15.40 -15.20 1.06
C ALA A 60 -15.01 -14.02 1.96
N LEU A 61 -14.99 -14.20 3.29
CA LEU A 61 -14.68 -13.15 4.26
C LEU A 61 -13.26 -12.62 4.07
N TRP A 62 -12.28 -13.52 3.95
CA TRP A 62 -10.92 -13.08 3.70
C TRP A 62 -10.74 -12.46 2.31
N SER A 63 -11.52 -12.89 1.32
CA SER A 63 -11.52 -12.22 0.01
C SER A 63 -12.03 -10.79 0.13
N TRP A 64 -13.10 -10.59 0.90
CA TRP A 64 -13.68 -9.28 1.15
C TRP A 64 -12.71 -8.34 1.87
N ILE A 65 -11.97 -8.83 2.88
CA ILE A 65 -10.91 -8.06 3.55
C ILE A 65 -9.86 -7.63 2.52
N ASP A 66 -9.38 -8.58 1.72
CA ASP A 66 -8.36 -8.32 0.69
C ASP A 66 -8.84 -7.37 -0.41
N TYR A 67 -10.10 -7.50 -0.81
CA TYR A 67 -10.77 -6.60 -1.74
C TYR A 67 -10.81 -5.18 -1.19
N SER A 68 -11.24 -5.02 0.07
CA SER A 68 -11.32 -3.73 0.76
C SER A 68 -9.96 -3.06 0.88
N PHE A 69 -8.92 -3.81 1.26
CA PHE A 69 -7.56 -3.28 1.27
C PHE A 69 -7.09 -2.88 -0.14
N SER A 70 -7.35 -3.74 -1.13
CA SER A 70 -6.89 -3.48 -2.49
C SER A 70 -7.59 -2.31 -3.18
N THR A 71 -8.82 -1.96 -2.77
CA THR A 71 -9.54 -0.79 -3.29
C THR A 71 -9.09 0.50 -2.63
N ILE A 72 -8.51 0.45 -1.43
CA ILE A 72 -7.79 1.57 -0.82
C ILE A 72 -6.47 1.82 -1.55
N VAL A 73 -5.68 0.77 -1.77
CA VAL A 73 -4.35 0.89 -2.41
C VAL A 73 -4.43 1.15 -3.91
N ALA A 74 -5.44 0.57 -4.57
CA ALA A 74 -5.63 0.62 -6.01
C ALA A 74 -7.11 0.94 -6.31
N PRO A 75 -7.55 2.19 -6.07
CA PRO A 75 -8.95 2.60 -6.23
C PRO A 75 -9.44 2.42 -7.65
N TYR A 76 -10.75 2.44 -7.86
CA TYR A 76 -11.28 2.49 -9.21
C TYR A 76 -11.08 3.90 -9.78
N ASP A 77 -10.75 3.98 -11.07
CA ASP A 77 -10.80 5.27 -11.78
C ASP A 77 -11.40 5.09 -13.18
N PHE A 78 -12.71 5.34 -13.24
CA PHE A 78 -13.54 5.22 -14.43
C PHE A 78 -13.34 6.38 -15.42
N GLY A 79 -12.58 7.41 -15.03
CA GLY A 79 -12.35 8.59 -15.86
C GLY A 79 -11.40 8.35 -17.03
N ARG A 80 -10.61 7.27 -17.01
CA ARG A 80 -9.49 7.08 -17.97
C ARG A 80 -9.32 5.70 -18.60
N GLY A 81 -10.28 4.78 -18.50
CA GLY A 81 -10.12 3.51 -19.25
C GLY A 81 -11.26 2.51 -19.17
N LYS A 82 -11.43 1.72 -20.24
CA LYS A 82 -12.38 0.59 -20.29
C LYS A 82 -12.02 -0.53 -19.30
N PHE A 83 -10.76 -0.63 -18.89
CA PHE A 83 -10.26 -1.68 -18.00
C PHE A 83 -10.87 -1.65 -16.59
N GLU A 84 -11.18 -0.47 -16.03
CA GLU A 84 -11.80 -0.37 -14.70
C GLU A 84 -13.25 -0.86 -14.69
N ARG A 85 -13.97 -0.70 -15.80
CA ARG A 85 -15.31 -1.29 -15.97
C ARG A 85 -15.25 -2.80 -15.99
N VAL A 86 -14.27 -3.36 -16.70
CA VAL A 86 -14.05 -4.81 -16.72
C VAL A 86 -13.65 -5.31 -15.34
N ARG A 87 -12.75 -4.61 -14.64
CA ARG A 87 -12.35 -4.95 -13.27
C ARG A 87 -13.55 -4.99 -12.33
N PHE A 88 -14.39 -3.96 -12.35
CA PHE A 88 -15.61 -3.92 -11.55
C PHE A 88 -16.56 -5.09 -11.85
N LEU A 89 -16.77 -5.43 -13.14
CA LEU A 89 -17.59 -6.59 -13.51
C LEU A 89 -16.97 -7.90 -13.01
N VAL A 90 -15.64 -8.05 -13.08
CA VAL A 90 -14.93 -9.21 -12.53
C VAL A 90 -15.10 -9.29 -11.01
N ASP A 91 -15.02 -8.16 -10.30
CA ASP A 91 -15.20 -8.12 -8.85
C ASP A 91 -16.66 -8.48 -8.46
N LEU A 92 -17.66 -8.09 -9.25
CA LEU A 92 -19.04 -8.58 -9.09
C LEU A 92 -19.18 -10.07 -9.39
N LEU A 93 -18.52 -10.58 -10.43
CA LEU A 93 -18.52 -12.01 -10.78
C LEU A 93 -17.92 -12.86 -9.64
N ILE A 94 -16.92 -12.34 -8.93
CA ILE A 94 -16.36 -12.98 -7.74
C ILE A 94 -17.42 -13.12 -6.65
N VAL A 95 -18.20 -12.07 -6.37
CA VAL A 95 -19.29 -12.13 -5.39
C VAL A 95 -20.37 -13.13 -5.81
N MET A 96 -20.72 -13.17 -7.10
CA MET A 96 -21.66 -14.15 -7.64
C MET A 96 -21.12 -15.59 -7.55
N ALA A 97 -19.81 -15.79 -7.71
CA ALA A 97 -19.19 -17.09 -7.49
C ALA A 97 -19.29 -17.54 -6.02
N TYR A 98 -19.19 -16.63 -5.04
CA TYR A 98 -19.48 -16.98 -3.64
C TYR A 98 -20.93 -17.35 -3.41
N ALA A 99 -21.86 -16.68 -4.09
CA ALA A 99 -23.26 -17.04 -4.03
C ALA A 99 -23.49 -18.46 -4.52
N PHE A 100 -22.91 -18.81 -5.67
CA PHE A 100 -22.94 -20.17 -6.19
C PHE A 100 -22.34 -21.18 -5.22
N LEU A 101 -21.17 -20.90 -4.64
CA LEU A 101 -20.54 -21.75 -3.63
C LEU A 101 -21.45 -21.98 -2.42
N LEU A 102 -22.14 -20.95 -1.92
CA LEU A 102 -23.10 -21.08 -0.83
C LEU A 102 -24.24 -22.02 -1.24
N PHE A 103 -24.94 -21.74 -2.34
CA PHE A 103 -26.08 -22.55 -2.78
C PHE A 103 -25.70 -23.99 -3.16
N SER A 104 -24.45 -24.25 -3.56
CA SER A 104 -23.99 -25.62 -3.82
C SER A 104 -23.99 -26.50 -2.57
N LEU A 105 -24.01 -25.91 -1.36
CA LEU A 105 -24.05 -26.63 -0.09
C LEU A 105 -25.43 -27.22 0.24
N ASP A 106 -26.50 -26.76 -0.43
CA ASP A 106 -27.84 -27.35 -0.25
C ASP A 106 -27.85 -28.84 -0.61
N GLN A 107 -27.01 -29.24 -1.58
CA GLN A 107 -26.85 -30.64 -1.97
C GLN A 107 -26.30 -31.48 -0.82
N LEU A 108 -25.38 -30.94 -0.01
CA LEU A 108 -24.81 -31.61 1.16
C LEU A 108 -25.81 -31.76 2.30
N GLN A 109 -26.72 -30.80 2.44
CA GLN A 109 -27.78 -30.87 3.44
C GLN A 109 -28.83 -31.92 3.09
N ALA A 110 -29.11 -32.11 1.80
CA ALA A 110 -30.02 -33.13 1.31
C ALA A 110 -29.38 -34.53 1.30
N ASP A 111 -28.12 -34.63 0.90
CA ASP A 111 -27.38 -35.89 0.77
C ASP A 111 -25.89 -35.69 1.13
N LYS A 112 -25.45 -36.36 2.20
CA LYS A 112 -24.06 -36.30 2.66
C LYS A 112 -23.08 -36.95 1.67
N GLU A 113 -23.57 -37.81 0.81
CA GLU A 113 -22.79 -38.47 -0.24
C GLU A 113 -22.80 -37.69 -1.56
N ALA A 114 -23.43 -36.51 -1.61
CA ALA A 114 -23.46 -35.68 -2.80
C ALA A 114 -22.05 -35.39 -3.36
N ASN A 115 -21.97 -35.27 -4.68
CA ASN A 115 -20.73 -34.98 -5.38
C ASN A 115 -20.37 -33.49 -5.25
N LEU A 116 -19.19 -33.20 -4.71
CA LEU A 116 -18.68 -31.85 -4.46
C LEU A 116 -17.74 -31.31 -5.54
N PHE A 117 -17.73 -31.93 -6.72
CA PHE A 117 -16.88 -31.50 -7.83
C PHE A 117 -17.13 -30.03 -8.18
N ASP A 118 -18.39 -29.63 -8.26
CA ASP A 118 -18.77 -28.26 -8.60
C ASP A 118 -18.31 -27.25 -7.53
N LEU A 119 -18.34 -27.63 -6.26
CA LEU A 119 -17.82 -26.82 -5.15
C LEU A 119 -16.33 -26.56 -5.34
N PHE A 120 -15.52 -27.61 -5.56
CA PHE A 120 -14.07 -27.47 -5.71
C PHE A 120 -13.68 -26.78 -7.02
N LEU A 121 -14.39 -27.07 -8.12
CA LEU A 121 -14.16 -26.40 -9.41
C LEU A 121 -14.47 -24.91 -9.31
N CYS A 122 -15.54 -24.54 -8.60
CA CYS A 122 -15.90 -23.13 -8.42
C CYS A 122 -14.83 -22.38 -7.60
N LEU A 123 -14.17 -23.01 -6.62
CA LEU A 123 -13.02 -22.40 -5.94
C LEU A 123 -11.88 -22.09 -6.92
N SER A 124 -11.60 -22.95 -7.90
CA SER A 124 -10.64 -22.65 -8.97
C SER A 124 -11.09 -21.46 -9.83
N VAL A 125 -12.38 -21.37 -10.15
CA VAL A 125 -12.97 -20.26 -10.91
C VAL A 125 -12.82 -18.93 -10.15
N VAL A 126 -13.02 -18.92 -8.83
CA VAL A 126 -12.77 -17.74 -7.99
C VAL A 126 -11.33 -17.25 -8.14
N PHE A 127 -10.34 -18.15 -8.12
CA PHE A 127 -8.93 -17.79 -8.32
C PHE A 127 -8.61 -17.34 -9.75
N LEU A 128 -9.29 -17.89 -10.76
CA LEU A 128 -9.19 -17.39 -12.14
C LEU A 128 -9.71 -15.94 -12.23
N LEU A 129 -10.84 -15.63 -11.59
CA LEU A 129 -11.36 -14.27 -11.53
C LEU A 129 -10.41 -13.33 -10.77
N TYR A 130 -9.80 -13.78 -9.66
CA TYR A 130 -8.74 -13.01 -8.99
C TYR A 130 -7.55 -12.74 -9.90
N LEU A 131 -7.17 -13.69 -10.75
CA LEU A 131 -6.06 -13.54 -11.69
C LEU A 131 -6.39 -12.44 -12.69
N VAL A 132 -7.59 -12.45 -13.26
CA VAL A 132 -8.06 -11.40 -14.18
C VAL A 132 -8.08 -10.03 -13.49
N SER A 133 -8.69 -9.93 -12.30
CA SER A 133 -8.72 -8.69 -11.50
C SER A 133 -7.30 -8.23 -11.12
N GLY A 134 -6.39 -9.16 -10.84
CA GLY A 134 -4.98 -8.90 -10.55
C GLY A 134 -4.20 -8.36 -11.76
N LEU A 135 -4.39 -8.94 -12.94
CA LEU A 135 -3.78 -8.47 -14.19
C LEU A 135 -4.25 -7.06 -14.55
N LEU A 136 -5.56 -6.79 -14.43
CA LEU A 136 -6.12 -5.46 -14.67
C LEU A 136 -5.51 -4.41 -13.72
N ARG A 137 -5.30 -4.76 -12.45
CA ARG A 137 -4.59 -3.89 -11.49
C ARG A 137 -3.13 -3.67 -11.87
N ILE A 138 -2.41 -4.71 -12.31
CA ILE A 138 -1.00 -4.58 -12.73
C ILE A 138 -0.86 -3.66 -13.95
N LEU A 139 -1.78 -3.77 -14.93
CA LEU A 139 -1.76 -2.93 -16.12
C LEU A 139 -1.88 -1.44 -15.79
N LYS A 140 -2.57 -1.09 -14.70
CA LYS A 140 -2.79 0.31 -14.31
C LYS A 140 -1.82 0.81 -13.23
N TYR A 141 -1.60 0.02 -12.19
CA TYR A 141 -0.87 0.41 -10.98
C TYR A 141 0.52 -0.24 -10.88
N GLY A 142 0.95 -0.95 -11.93
CA GLY A 142 2.27 -1.58 -12.00
C GLY A 142 2.35 -2.95 -11.33
N ARG A 143 3.50 -3.61 -11.47
CA ARG A 143 3.74 -5.02 -11.08
C ARG A 143 3.52 -5.31 -9.59
N ARG A 144 3.54 -4.29 -8.72
CA ARG A 144 3.34 -4.45 -7.27
C ARG A 144 1.87 -4.53 -6.88
N ALA A 145 0.95 -4.14 -7.75
CA ALA A 145 -0.48 -4.08 -7.46
C ALA A 145 -1.13 -5.47 -7.28
N SER A 146 -0.50 -6.52 -7.78
CA SER A 146 -0.95 -7.90 -7.56
C SER A 146 0.20 -8.89 -7.61
N ARG A 147 0.14 -9.95 -6.79
CA ARG A 147 1.10 -11.06 -6.78
C ARG A 147 0.52 -12.24 -7.56
N ILE A 148 0.53 -12.13 -8.89
CA ILE A 148 -0.13 -13.11 -9.79
C ILE A 148 0.36 -14.54 -9.60
N TRP A 149 1.62 -14.76 -9.25
CA TRP A 149 2.18 -16.09 -9.06
C TRP A 149 1.55 -16.84 -7.89
N ILE A 150 1.20 -16.14 -6.80
CA ILE A 150 0.48 -16.73 -5.66
C ILE A 150 -0.92 -17.14 -6.12
N ILE A 151 -1.61 -16.25 -6.83
CA ILE A 151 -2.97 -16.51 -7.33
C ILE A 151 -2.98 -17.73 -8.27
N ILE A 152 -2.01 -17.81 -9.20
CA ILE A 152 -1.88 -18.95 -10.12
C ILE A 152 -1.60 -20.24 -9.35
N GLY A 153 -0.63 -20.23 -8.43
CA GLY A 153 -0.26 -21.43 -7.66
C GLY A 153 -1.45 -22.03 -6.91
N TYR A 154 -2.23 -21.19 -6.23
CA TYR A 154 -3.42 -21.64 -5.49
C TYR A 154 -4.61 -21.97 -6.40
N GLY A 155 -4.79 -21.25 -7.51
CA GLY A 155 -5.80 -21.61 -8.52
C GLY A 155 -5.56 -23.00 -9.12
N VAL A 156 -4.30 -23.32 -9.44
CA VAL A 156 -3.88 -24.66 -9.90
C VAL A 156 -4.09 -25.70 -8.79
N ALA A 157 -3.75 -25.38 -7.54
CA ALA A 157 -3.96 -26.29 -6.41
C ALA A 157 -5.46 -26.69 -6.25
N PHE A 158 -6.38 -25.73 -6.32
CA PHE A 158 -7.82 -26.03 -6.28
C PHE A 158 -8.29 -26.81 -7.51
N PHE A 159 -7.73 -26.51 -8.70
CA PHE A 159 -8.11 -27.23 -9.92
C PHE A 159 -7.68 -28.70 -9.86
N LEU A 160 -6.46 -28.96 -9.39
CA LEU A 160 -5.98 -30.31 -9.13
C LEU A 160 -6.79 -31.00 -8.05
N LEU A 161 -7.17 -30.29 -6.98
CA LEU A 161 -8.05 -30.83 -5.93
C LEU A 161 -9.39 -31.32 -6.53
N ALA A 162 -10.02 -30.54 -7.41
CA ALA A 162 -11.27 -30.90 -8.05
C ALA A 162 -11.14 -32.16 -8.94
N ILE A 163 -10.07 -32.24 -9.75
CA ILE A 163 -9.80 -33.41 -10.60
C ILE A 163 -9.56 -34.67 -9.75
N VAL A 164 -8.71 -34.54 -8.73
CA VAL A 164 -8.35 -35.65 -7.85
C VAL A 164 -9.60 -36.12 -7.09
N TYR A 165 -10.39 -35.19 -6.56
CA TYR A 165 -11.65 -35.50 -5.90
C TYR A 165 -12.58 -36.31 -6.79
N GLN A 166 -12.84 -35.84 -8.03
CA GLN A 166 -13.73 -36.53 -8.96
C GLN A 166 -13.24 -37.95 -9.27
N ARG A 167 -11.92 -38.14 -9.39
CA ARG A 167 -11.33 -39.45 -9.64
C ARG A 167 -11.58 -40.42 -8.47
N PHE A 168 -11.39 -39.96 -7.23
CA PHE A 168 -11.62 -40.79 -6.04
C PHE A 168 -13.10 -40.98 -5.72
N TYR A 169 -13.95 -40.00 -6.02
CA TYR A 169 -15.38 -40.05 -5.74
C TYR A 169 -16.07 -41.18 -6.51
N ALA A 170 -15.68 -41.41 -7.76
CA ALA A 170 -16.21 -42.48 -8.60
C ALA A 170 -15.98 -43.88 -8.00
N ASP A 171 -14.85 -44.08 -7.32
CA ASP A 171 -14.38 -45.39 -6.85
C ASP A 171 -14.56 -45.58 -5.32
N SER A 172 -14.99 -44.54 -4.58
CA SER A 172 -15.02 -44.60 -3.11
C SER A 172 -16.27 -45.30 -2.58
N PRO A 173 -16.12 -46.32 -1.71
CA PRO A 173 -17.25 -46.96 -1.01
C PRO A 173 -17.79 -46.12 0.15
N ASN A 174 -17.08 -45.06 0.58
CA ASN A 174 -17.51 -44.15 1.63
C ASN A 174 -17.32 -42.70 1.18
N ARG A 175 -18.35 -42.17 0.52
CA ARG A 175 -18.35 -40.82 -0.08
C ARG A 175 -18.43 -39.73 0.97
N GLU A 176 -19.13 -39.96 2.07
CA GLU A 176 -19.21 -39.02 3.20
C GLU A 176 -17.81 -38.73 3.78
N ARG A 177 -17.02 -39.77 4.11
CA ARG A 177 -15.65 -39.57 4.60
C ARG A 177 -14.75 -38.90 3.56
N LEU A 178 -14.92 -39.24 2.28
CA LEU A 178 -14.17 -38.59 1.21
C LEU A 178 -14.49 -37.08 1.16
N ASN A 179 -15.76 -36.71 1.26
CA ASN A 179 -16.22 -35.33 1.30
C ASN A 179 -15.58 -34.57 2.47
N VAL A 180 -15.59 -35.15 3.69
CA VAL A 180 -14.93 -34.55 4.86
C VAL A 180 -13.44 -34.28 4.58
N VAL A 181 -12.71 -35.28 4.10
CA VAL A 181 -11.26 -35.17 3.85
C VAL A 181 -10.97 -34.06 2.84
N PHE A 182 -11.69 -34.00 1.72
CA PHE A 182 -11.43 -33.02 0.68
C PHE A 182 -11.85 -31.60 1.06
N ILE A 183 -12.92 -31.43 1.86
CA ILE A 183 -13.26 -30.12 2.42
C ILE A 183 -12.16 -29.66 3.39
N VAL A 184 -11.63 -30.53 4.26
CA VAL A 184 -10.51 -30.18 5.16
C VAL A 184 -9.26 -29.78 4.37
N ILE A 185 -8.93 -30.50 3.30
CA ILE A 185 -7.81 -30.13 2.41
C ILE A 185 -8.06 -28.76 1.77
N ALA A 186 -9.27 -28.50 1.27
CA ALA A 186 -9.63 -27.20 0.68
C ALA A 186 -9.51 -26.05 1.70
N ILE A 187 -9.91 -26.28 2.96
CA ILE A 187 -9.71 -25.33 4.06
C ILE A 187 -8.22 -25.08 4.28
N GLY A 188 -7.41 -26.14 4.35
CA GLY A 188 -5.95 -26.04 4.49
C GLY A 188 -5.30 -25.24 3.36
N ILE A 189 -5.71 -25.46 2.11
CA ILE A 189 -5.25 -24.69 0.94
C ILE A 189 -5.67 -23.21 1.09
N THR A 190 -6.90 -22.93 1.53
CA THR A 190 -7.41 -21.57 1.76
C THR A 190 -6.61 -20.84 2.84
N ILE A 191 -6.33 -21.51 3.97
CA ILE A 191 -5.49 -20.96 5.06
C ILE A 191 -4.07 -20.72 4.56
N GLY A 192 -3.48 -21.70 3.86
CA GLY A 192 -2.15 -21.59 3.28
C GLY A 192 -2.04 -20.39 2.33
N TYR A 193 -3.05 -20.17 1.48
CA TYR A 193 -3.11 -18.99 0.62
C TYR A 193 -3.04 -17.69 1.41
N ARG A 194 -3.74 -17.61 2.54
CA ARG A 194 -3.70 -16.39 3.36
C ARG A 194 -2.37 -16.20 4.06
N LEU A 195 -1.79 -17.25 4.61
CA LEU A 195 -0.49 -17.14 5.27
C LEU A 195 0.60 -16.74 4.26
N THR A 196 0.65 -17.39 3.11
CA THR A 196 1.60 -17.05 2.04
C THR A 196 1.38 -15.64 1.51
N ARG A 197 0.12 -15.24 1.29
CA ARG A 197 -0.21 -13.88 0.85
C ARG A 197 0.18 -12.86 1.91
N MET A 198 -0.22 -13.04 3.17
CA MET A 198 0.13 -12.16 4.30
C MET A 198 1.65 -11.96 4.39
N TRP A 199 2.42 -13.04 4.30
CA TRP A 199 3.87 -12.98 4.33
C TRP A 199 4.45 -12.24 3.11
N ALA A 200 3.90 -12.50 1.92
CA ALA A 200 4.31 -11.84 0.68
C ALA A 200 3.80 -10.38 0.54
N THR A 201 2.80 -10.00 1.34
CA THR A 201 2.19 -8.67 1.41
C THR A 201 2.57 -7.92 2.67
N HIS A 202 3.67 -8.30 3.36
CA HIS A 202 4.32 -7.39 4.32
C HIS A 202 4.32 -6.00 3.68
N ARG A 203 3.67 -5.04 4.35
CA ARG A 203 3.36 -3.72 3.79
C ARG A 203 4.62 -3.22 3.07
N PRO A 204 4.52 -2.72 1.83
CA PRO A 204 5.69 -2.11 1.21
C PRO A 204 6.19 -1.10 2.23
N LYS A 205 7.45 -1.22 2.62
CA LYS A 205 8.07 -0.30 3.55
C LYS A 205 8.14 1.06 2.84
N TRP A 206 7.40 2.06 3.34
CA TRP A 206 7.34 3.37 2.70
C TRP A 206 8.54 4.19 3.17
N LEU A 207 9.25 4.76 2.21
CA LEU A 207 10.25 5.80 2.43
C LEU A 207 9.60 7.13 2.09
N ALA A 208 9.34 7.96 3.10
CA ALA A 208 8.97 9.35 2.92
C ALA A 208 10.24 10.18 2.80
N ILE A 209 10.41 10.92 1.70
CA ILE A 209 11.64 11.64 1.40
C ILE A 209 11.31 13.12 1.17
N ASP A 210 11.92 14.00 1.95
CA ASP A 210 11.82 15.44 1.73
C ASP A 210 12.58 15.87 0.47
N VAL A 211 12.23 17.05 -0.07
CA VAL A 211 12.89 17.62 -1.24
C VAL A 211 14.01 18.55 -0.83
N ASP A 212 13.73 19.57 -0.02
CA ASP A 212 14.64 20.69 0.20
C ASP A 212 15.64 20.32 1.29
N GLY A 213 16.94 20.48 1.04
CA GLY A 213 17.96 20.02 1.99
C GLY A 213 18.17 18.49 2.03
N VAL A 214 17.41 17.72 1.23
CA VAL A 214 17.53 16.24 1.18
C VAL A 214 17.78 15.74 -0.25
N LEU A 215 16.96 16.16 -1.22
CA LEU A 215 17.15 15.86 -2.64
C LEU A 215 17.73 17.07 -3.39
N ALA A 216 17.27 18.26 -3.05
CA ALA A 216 17.60 19.53 -3.67
C ALA A 216 18.44 20.39 -2.72
N ASN A 217 19.56 20.91 -3.21
CA ASN A 217 20.33 21.91 -2.49
C ASN A 217 19.73 23.30 -2.72
N GLN A 218 18.71 23.65 -1.93
CA GLN A 218 18.04 24.94 -2.05
C GLN A 218 18.96 26.12 -1.68
N ILE A 219 19.87 25.93 -0.72
CA ILE A 219 20.74 27.01 -0.21
C ILE A 219 21.72 27.46 -1.28
N GLN A 220 22.26 26.56 -2.10
CA GLN A 220 23.24 26.91 -3.12
C GLN A 220 22.75 27.98 -4.11
N ASN A 221 21.47 27.97 -4.49
CA ASN A 221 20.89 29.01 -5.35
C ASN A 221 20.46 30.26 -4.59
N LEU A 222 20.30 30.17 -3.26
CA LEU A 222 19.90 31.26 -2.39
C LEU A 222 21.08 32.20 -2.08
N LEU A 223 22.31 31.68 -1.92
CA LEU A 223 23.48 32.49 -1.53
C LEU A 223 23.73 33.70 -2.46
N PRO A 224 23.68 33.57 -3.80
CA PRO A 224 23.84 34.73 -4.69
C PRO A 224 22.72 35.76 -4.54
N ILE A 225 21.50 35.31 -4.22
CA ILE A 225 20.33 36.19 -4.00
C ILE A 225 20.49 36.97 -2.70
N ILE A 226 20.98 36.32 -1.64
CA ILE A 226 21.29 36.96 -0.36
C ILE A 226 22.34 38.05 -0.56
N LYS A 227 23.42 37.74 -1.27
CA LYS A 227 24.48 38.72 -1.58
C LYS A 227 23.95 39.91 -2.36
N ASP A 228 23.14 39.68 -3.38
CA ASP A 228 22.59 40.74 -4.25
C ASP A 228 21.54 41.62 -3.55
N LYS A 229 20.62 41.02 -2.77
CA LYS A 229 19.49 41.74 -2.16
C LYS A 229 19.78 42.31 -0.78
N HIS A 230 20.68 41.70 -0.03
CA HIS A 230 20.92 42.03 1.38
C HIS A 230 22.37 42.42 1.68
N ASP A 231 23.27 42.39 0.69
CA ASP A 231 24.70 42.71 0.85
C ASP A 231 25.39 41.87 1.94
N VAL A 232 24.93 40.63 2.12
CA VAL A 232 25.49 39.65 3.06
C VAL A 232 26.17 38.53 2.26
N GLU A 233 27.43 38.26 2.56
CA GLU A 233 28.16 37.13 1.98
C GLU A 233 28.16 35.95 2.96
N LEU A 234 27.55 34.84 2.55
CA LEU A 234 27.47 33.60 3.32
C LEU A 234 27.97 32.43 2.48
N ALA A 235 28.69 31.51 3.11
CA ALA A 235 28.89 30.16 2.60
C ALA A 235 27.73 29.24 3.05
N HIS A 236 27.62 28.07 2.44
CA HIS A 236 26.59 27.09 2.82
C HIS A 236 26.73 26.66 4.29
N GLU A 237 27.98 26.50 4.75
CA GLU A 237 28.36 26.08 6.09
C GLU A 237 28.04 27.14 7.16
N ASP A 238 27.81 28.39 6.76
CA ASP A 238 27.44 29.48 7.67
C ASP A 238 25.96 29.43 8.07
N VAL A 239 25.12 28.68 7.34
CA VAL A 239 23.68 28.53 7.58
C VAL A 239 23.41 27.57 8.74
N LYS A 240 23.77 27.99 9.96
CA LYS A 240 23.70 27.16 11.17
C LYS A 240 22.34 27.11 11.86
N GLU A 241 21.40 27.93 11.40
CA GLU A 241 20.02 27.98 11.87
C GLU A 241 19.11 28.06 10.65
N TRP A 242 17.96 27.38 10.70
CA TRP A 242 17.00 27.38 9.60
C TRP A 242 16.44 28.79 9.32
N ASP A 243 16.27 29.58 10.38
CA ASP A 243 15.83 30.96 10.42
C ASP A 243 16.99 31.94 10.69
N LEU A 244 18.20 31.60 10.24
CA LEU A 244 19.38 32.48 10.37
C LEU A 244 19.06 33.88 9.82
N LYS A 245 19.33 34.90 10.63
CA LYS A 245 19.04 36.30 10.30
C LYS A 245 19.93 36.82 9.19
N VAL A 246 19.31 37.54 8.25
CA VAL A 246 19.95 38.19 7.10
C VAL A 246 19.34 39.59 6.95
N GLY A 247 20.02 40.61 7.46
CA GLY A 247 19.47 41.96 7.55
C GLY A 247 18.19 42.00 8.39
N ASP A 248 17.12 42.60 7.84
CA ASP A 248 15.80 42.70 8.49
C ASP A 248 14.89 41.47 8.27
N THR A 249 15.42 40.40 7.68
CA THR A 249 14.69 39.15 7.39
C THR A 249 15.50 37.93 7.85
N ASP A 250 15.09 36.73 7.46
CA ASP A 250 15.84 35.50 7.68
C ASP A 250 15.81 34.59 6.45
N ILE A 251 16.72 33.61 6.44
CA ILE A 251 16.87 32.66 5.35
C ILE A 251 15.56 31.93 5.03
N ALA A 252 14.77 31.56 6.04
CA ALA A 252 13.51 30.87 5.83
C ALA A 252 12.48 31.74 5.08
N GLU A 253 12.36 33.03 5.41
CA GLU A 253 11.50 33.97 4.68
C GLU A 253 11.99 34.21 3.24
N ILE A 254 13.30 34.34 3.03
CA ILE A 254 13.85 34.52 1.67
C ILE A 254 13.56 33.27 0.83
N ILE A 255 13.76 32.05 1.38
CA ILE A 255 13.40 30.80 0.71
C ILE A 255 11.92 30.79 0.35
N ARG A 256 11.02 31.12 1.30
CA ARG A 256 9.57 31.17 1.04
C ARG A 256 9.23 32.10 -0.13
N ALA A 257 9.86 33.27 -0.20
CA ALA A 257 9.67 34.21 -1.29
C ALA A 257 10.20 33.64 -2.63
N GLU A 258 11.43 33.13 -2.64
CA GLU A 258 12.07 32.63 -3.87
C GLU A 258 11.42 31.36 -4.42
N GLN A 259 10.83 30.53 -3.55
CA GLN A 259 10.06 29.37 -3.98
C GLN A 259 8.80 29.74 -4.79
N GLN A 260 8.37 31.00 -4.80
CA GLN A 260 7.31 31.49 -5.69
C GLN A 260 7.81 31.78 -7.12
N HIS A 261 9.12 31.72 -7.35
CA HIS A 261 9.73 31.93 -8.66
C HIS A 261 10.13 30.61 -9.33
N LYS A 262 9.54 30.35 -10.51
CA LYS A 262 9.78 29.12 -11.29
C LYS A 262 11.27 28.83 -11.51
N LYS A 263 12.04 29.86 -11.85
CA LYS A 263 13.47 29.72 -12.12
C LYS A 263 14.20 29.16 -10.91
N TYR A 264 13.97 29.72 -9.73
CA TYR A 264 14.60 29.28 -8.49
C TYR A 264 14.35 27.79 -8.21
N VAL A 265 13.08 27.37 -8.26
CA VAL A 265 12.68 25.96 -8.01
C VAL A 265 13.27 25.00 -9.03
N GLN A 266 13.23 25.35 -10.32
CA GLN A 266 13.67 24.43 -11.38
C GLN A 266 15.19 24.36 -11.56
N THR A 267 15.94 25.32 -11.04
CA THR A 267 17.41 25.31 -11.16
C THR A 267 18.10 24.82 -9.91
N MET A 268 17.37 24.34 -8.88
CA MET A 268 17.99 23.81 -7.67
C MET A 268 18.95 22.67 -8.02
N PRO A 269 20.21 22.71 -7.57
CA PRO A 269 21.13 21.60 -7.76
C PRO A 269 20.65 20.35 -7.02
N VAL A 270 20.84 19.18 -7.62
CA VAL A 270 20.58 17.89 -6.96
C VAL A 270 21.70 17.61 -5.97
N ILE A 271 21.36 17.20 -4.74
CA ILE A 271 22.34 16.76 -3.75
C ILE A 271 23.07 15.51 -4.29
N ALA A 272 24.38 15.46 -4.10
CA ALA A 272 25.22 14.40 -4.64
C ALA A 272 24.66 13.00 -4.33
N GLN A 273 24.57 12.16 -5.37
CA GLN A 273 24.08 10.77 -5.31
C GLN A 273 22.59 10.59 -4.95
N ALA A 274 21.81 11.67 -4.77
CA ALA A 274 20.38 11.59 -4.47
C ALA A 274 19.61 10.81 -5.54
N SER A 275 19.71 11.24 -6.80
CA SER A 275 19.02 10.60 -7.94
C SER A 275 19.37 9.11 -8.06
N ALA A 276 20.67 8.76 -8.08
CA ALA A 276 21.12 7.37 -8.16
C ALA A 276 20.63 6.52 -6.97
N SER A 277 20.60 7.09 -5.76
CA SER A 277 20.17 6.39 -4.55
C SER A 277 18.67 6.16 -4.52
N VAL A 278 17.87 7.16 -4.87
CA VAL A 278 16.41 7.01 -4.99
C VAL A 278 16.05 5.98 -6.07
N ASN A 279 16.73 6.01 -7.22
CA ASN A 279 16.58 4.98 -8.27
C ASN A 279 16.85 3.56 -7.75
N ALA A 280 17.87 3.37 -6.90
CA ALA A 280 18.13 2.07 -6.29
C ALA A 280 17.04 1.68 -5.26
N LEU A 281 16.60 2.63 -4.45
CA LEU A 281 15.63 2.41 -3.36
C LEU A 281 14.23 2.09 -3.88
N ILE A 282 13.77 2.77 -4.94
CA ILE A 282 12.41 2.59 -5.48
C ILE A 282 12.17 1.16 -6.00
N SER A 283 13.24 0.42 -6.34
CA SER A 283 13.13 -0.99 -6.73
C SER A 283 12.72 -1.93 -5.59
N LYS A 284 12.94 -1.54 -4.33
CA LYS A 284 12.67 -2.35 -3.12
C LYS A 284 11.58 -1.77 -2.23
N TYR A 285 11.54 -0.45 -2.11
CA TYR A 285 10.65 0.27 -1.21
C TYR A 285 9.58 1.03 -2.00
N LYS A 286 8.51 1.46 -1.32
CA LYS A 286 7.60 2.47 -1.90
C LYS A 286 8.21 3.85 -1.58
N VAL A 287 8.58 4.62 -2.60
CA VAL A 287 9.16 5.95 -2.41
C VAL A 287 8.06 6.99 -2.56
N VAL A 288 7.84 7.76 -1.50
CA VAL A 288 6.89 8.86 -1.45
C VAL A 288 7.66 10.16 -1.26
N ILE A 289 7.56 11.07 -2.23
CA ILE A 289 8.11 12.41 -2.06
C ILE A 289 7.14 13.24 -1.21
N VAL A 290 7.66 13.83 -0.15
CA VAL A 290 6.90 14.68 0.76
C VAL A 290 7.53 16.06 0.71
N THR A 291 6.74 17.11 0.53
CA THR A 291 7.27 18.47 0.53
C THR A 291 6.17 19.45 0.95
N ALA A 292 6.56 20.65 1.38
CA ALA A 292 5.64 21.73 1.65
C ALA A 292 5.85 22.83 0.61
N ARG A 293 4.97 22.91 -0.40
CA ARG A 293 5.07 23.86 -1.50
C ARG A 293 3.79 24.67 -1.61
N ALA A 294 3.92 25.96 -1.88
CA ALA A 294 2.80 26.78 -2.32
C ALA A 294 2.17 26.17 -3.60
N PRO A 295 0.85 26.32 -3.82
CA PRO A 295 0.18 25.75 -5.00
C PRO A 295 0.82 26.12 -6.35
N VAL A 296 1.45 27.29 -6.42
CA VAL A 296 2.13 27.78 -7.63
C VAL A 296 3.39 26.97 -7.97
N SER A 297 4.13 26.51 -6.96
CA SER A 297 5.43 25.84 -7.12
C SER A 297 5.35 24.31 -7.17
N ASP A 298 4.23 23.72 -6.74
CA ASP A 298 3.95 22.27 -6.80
C ASP A 298 4.29 21.63 -8.17
N SER A 299 3.79 22.25 -9.24
CA SER A 299 4.01 21.74 -10.60
C SER A 299 5.48 21.87 -11.05
N TRP A 300 6.20 22.86 -10.54
CA TRP A 300 7.60 23.09 -10.87
C TRP A 300 8.51 22.11 -10.13
N THR A 301 8.20 21.79 -8.87
CA THR A 301 8.91 20.76 -8.11
C THR A 301 8.76 19.39 -8.75
N LYS A 302 7.53 19.02 -9.20
CA LYS A 302 7.32 17.77 -9.95
C LYS A 302 8.14 17.73 -11.24
N ARG A 303 8.20 18.86 -11.94
CA ARG A 303 9.00 18.99 -13.16
C ARG A 303 10.49 18.87 -12.86
N TRP A 304 10.96 19.49 -11.78
CA TRP A 304 12.34 19.37 -11.31
C TRP A 304 12.72 17.92 -10.97
N LEU A 305 11.86 17.17 -10.29
CA LEU A 305 12.08 15.74 -10.01
C LEU A 305 12.23 14.92 -11.30
N GLN A 306 11.39 15.22 -12.30
CA GLN A 306 11.44 14.55 -13.62
C GLN A 306 12.71 14.90 -14.40
N ASP A 307 13.05 16.19 -14.48
CA ASP A 307 14.20 16.67 -15.24
C ASP A 307 15.54 16.21 -14.63
N ASN A 308 15.54 15.76 -13.36
CA ASN A 308 16.70 15.23 -12.63
C ASN A 308 16.66 13.70 -12.43
N ASP A 309 15.80 12.98 -13.15
CA ASP A 309 15.67 11.53 -13.11
C ASP A 309 15.45 10.94 -11.71
N ILE A 310 14.69 11.64 -10.85
CA ILE A 310 14.35 11.18 -9.50
C ILE A 310 12.97 10.50 -9.52
N PRO A 311 12.91 9.17 -9.52
CA PRO A 311 11.63 8.47 -9.58
C PRO A 311 10.94 8.45 -8.22
N PHE A 312 9.61 8.38 -8.23
CA PHE A 312 8.80 8.22 -7.04
C PHE A 312 7.50 7.47 -7.36
N ASP A 313 6.97 6.74 -6.39
CA ASP A 313 5.69 6.04 -6.51
C ASP A 313 4.51 7.00 -6.21
N ASP A 314 4.71 7.95 -5.30
CA ASP A 314 3.69 8.93 -4.90
C ASP A 314 4.32 10.27 -4.54
N TYR A 315 3.53 11.34 -4.61
CA TYR A 315 3.96 12.70 -4.31
C TYR A 315 2.89 13.40 -3.47
N VAL A 316 3.30 13.87 -2.30
CA VAL A 316 2.43 14.54 -1.32
C VAL A 316 2.97 15.95 -1.09
N ASN A 317 2.21 16.94 -1.56
CA ASN A 317 2.44 18.32 -1.21
C ASN A 317 1.52 18.72 -0.05
N ILE A 318 2.14 19.10 1.06
CA ILE A 318 1.48 19.44 2.31
C ILE A 318 1.44 20.96 2.42
N LYS A 319 0.34 21.52 2.95
CA LYS A 319 0.34 22.95 3.28
C LYS A 319 1.48 23.22 4.27
N GLU A 320 2.19 24.32 4.07
CA GLU A 320 3.26 24.76 4.94
C GLU A 320 2.77 24.86 6.40
N GLY A 321 3.56 24.37 7.36
CA GLY A 321 3.15 24.24 8.75
C GLY A 321 2.02 23.22 9.00
N SER A 322 1.82 22.26 8.09
CA SER A 322 0.86 21.16 8.29
C SER A 322 1.40 19.76 7.96
N LYS A 323 2.73 19.61 7.81
CA LYS A 323 3.39 18.28 7.78
C LYS A 323 3.00 17.46 9.03
N GLN A 324 2.63 18.14 10.11
CA GLN A 324 2.00 17.60 11.32
C GLN A 324 0.69 16.83 11.15
N ASN A 325 -0.11 17.11 10.12
CA ASN A 325 -1.50 16.64 10.03
C ASN A 325 -1.72 15.52 9.01
N ILE A 326 -0.65 14.91 8.49
CA ILE A 326 -0.77 13.76 7.60
C ILE A 326 -0.36 12.50 8.33
N ASP A 327 -1.28 11.54 8.42
CA ASP A 327 -1.03 10.12 8.71
C ASP A 327 -0.13 9.51 7.62
N ILE A 328 1.10 9.98 7.51
CA ILE A 328 2.13 9.27 6.76
C ILE A 328 2.66 8.19 7.70
N ASP A 329 2.00 7.03 7.68
CA ASP A 329 2.48 5.78 8.27
C ASP A 329 3.67 5.27 7.42
N ALA A 330 4.75 6.07 7.41
CA ALA A 330 5.99 5.71 6.75
C ALA A 330 6.75 4.68 7.59
N TRP A 331 7.53 3.84 6.92
CA TRP A 331 8.49 3.00 7.63
C TRP A 331 9.72 3.83 8.03
N ILE A 332 10.20 4.66 7.10
CA ILE A 332 11.28 5.62 7.34
C ILE A 332 10.91 6.99 6.76
N LEU A 333 11.08 8.06 7.56
CA LEU A 333 11.13 9.45 7.09
C LEU A 333 12.58 9.88 6.88
N ILE A 334 12.88 10.53 5.77
CA ILE A 334 14.17 11.18 5.47
C ILE A 334 13.89 12.67 5.28
N ASP A 335 14.28 13.48 6.25
CA ASP A 335 14.03 14.93 6.31
C ASP A 335 15.24 15.60 6.96
N ASP A 336 15.52 16.86 6.64
CA ASP A 336 16.62 17.64 7.24
C ASP A 336 16.14 18.54 8.38
N TYR A 337 14.83 18.82 8.46
CA TYR A 337 14.29 19.72 9.47
C TYR A 337 13.94 18.98 10.75
N LEU A 338 14.59 19.36 11.86
CA LEU A 338 14.44 18.73 13.18
C LEU A 338 12.98 18.65 13.62
N GLY A 339 12.18 19.71 13.42
CA GLY A 339 10.78 19.72 13.82
C GLY A 339 9.90 18.72 13.06
N ASN A 340 10.20 18.43 11.78
CA ASN A 340 9.47 17.40 11.02
C ASN A 340 9.82 16.00 11.55
N VAL A 341 11.10 15.79 11.86
CA VAL A 341 11.62 14.52 12.38
C VAL A 341 11.05 14.21 13.77
N GLU A 342 11.15 15.15 14.71
CA GLU A 342 10.63 15.03 16.08
C GLU A 342 9.16 14.63 16.07
N GLN A 343 8.35 15.42 15.38
CA GLN A 343 6.91 15.20 15.32
C GLN A 343 6.51 13.88 14.68
N TYR A 344 7.23 13.46 13.63
CA TYR A 344 6.98 12.15 13.02
C TYR A 344 7.28 11.01 14.00
N LEU A 345 8.34 11.14 14.81
CA LEU A 345 8.72 10.16 15.81
C LEU A 345 7.77 10.15 17.02
N ASP A 346 7.23 11.31 17.41
CA ASP A 346 6.23 11.42 18.48
C ASP A 346 4.91 10.70 18.14
N ARG A 347 4.49 10.76 16.87
CA ARG A 347 3.14 10.32 16.45
C ARG A 347 3.08 8.91 15.85
N SER A 348 4.21 8.28 15.60
CA SER A 348 4.30 6.98 14.92
C SER A 348 5.29 6.07 15.62
N ASP A 349 5.26 4.77 15.31
CA ASP A 349 6.32 3.82 15.67
C ASP A 349 7.41 3.73 14.57
N GLY A 350 7.35 4.63 13.58
CA GLY A 350 8.28 4.68 12.47
C GLY A 350 9.68 5.12 12.90
N LYS A 351 10.63 5.01 11.96
CA LYS A 351 12.01 5.47 12.13
C LYS A 351 12.29 6.70 11.28
N ALA A 352 13.26 7.51 11.67
CA ALA A 352 13.68 8.68 10.90
C ALA A 352 15.18 8.64 10.60
N ILE A 353 15.56 9.15 9.45
CA ILE A 353 16.93 9.46 9.08
C ILE A 353 17.00 10.98 8.91
N LEU A 354 17.61 11.66 9.87
CA LEU A 354 17.92 13.07 9.76
C LEU A 354 19.05 13.24 8.75
N PHE A 355 18.75 13.87 7.61
CA PHE A 355 19.78 14.20 6.61
C PHE A 355 20.57 15.39 7.12
N SER A 356 21.87 15.20 7.36
CA SER A 356 22.69 16.19 8.05
C SER A 356 22.87 17.44 7.19
N GLN A 357 22.59 18.58 7.80
CA GLN A 357 22.74 19.91 7.23
C GLN A 357 23.34 20.87 8.26
N PRO A 358 23.98 21.98 7.87
CA PRO A 358 24.58 22.91 8.83
C PRO A 358 23.61 23.41 9.90
N TRP A 359 22.31 23.55 9.57
CA TRP A 359 21.27 24.03 10.47
C TRP A 359 20.66 23.01 11.43
N ASN A 360 21.04 21.72 11.35
CA ASN A 360 20.48 20.66 12.19
C ASN A 360 21.52 19.96 13.08
N GLN A 361 22.64 20.62 13.34
CA GLN A 361 23.73 20.05 14.13
C GLN A 361 23.41 19.97 15.63
N ASP A 362 22.67 20.94 16.18
CA ASP A 362 22.14 20.84 17.54
C ASP A 362 20.86 20.00 17.57
N ARG A 363 20.99 18.79 18.11
CA ARG A 363 19.92 17.78 18.17
C ARG A 363 19.80 17.14 19.54
N ALA A 364 20.27 17.82 20.59
CA ALA A 364 20.31 17.27 21.95
C ALA A 364 18.92 16.83 22.45
N HIS A 365 17.87 17.55 22.06
CA HIS A 365 16.48 17.24 22.44
C HIS A 365 15.95 15.95 21.80
N LEU A 366 16.58 15.44 20.73
CA LEU A 366 16.18 14.19 20.06
C LEU A 366 16.99 12.96 20.53
N GLN A 367 17.83 13.10 21.56
CA GLN A 367 18.73 12.03 21.99
C GLN A 367 17.98 10.75 22.40
N ASN A 368 16.82 10.87 23.03
CA ASN A 368 15.99 9.72 23.41
C ASN A 368 15.66 8.83 22.19
N TYR A 369 15.35 9.43 21.04
CA TYR A 369 15.06 8.69 19.82
C TYR A 369 16.27 7.99 19.22
N VAL A 370 17.48 8.53 19.43
CA VAL A 370 18.73 7.87 19.04
C VAL A 370 18.95 6.64 19.92
N ASP A 371 18.77 6.78 21.24
CA ASP A 371 18.95 5.70 22.21
C ASP A 371 17.94 4.54 21.97
N GLU A 372 16.71 4.88 21.59
CA GLU A 372 15.67 3.93 21.18
C GLU A 372 15.89 3.32 19.78
N ARG A 373 16.94 3.72 19.05
CA ARG A 373 17.20 3.32 17.66
C ARG A 373 16.05 3.64 16.71
N ARG A 374 15.40 4.78 16.94
CA ARG A 374 14.33 5.34 16.11
C ARG A 374 14.80 6.49 15.25
N LEU A 375 15.83 7.21 15.67
CA LEU A 375 16.48 8.27 14.91
C LEU A 375 17.90 7.88 14.50
N PHE A 376 18.21 8.06 13.22
CA PHE A 376 19.53 7.87 12.64
C PHE A 376 19.95 9.17 11.94
N VAL A 377 21.25 9.39 11.76
CA VAL A 377 21.78 10.58 11.08
C VAL A 377 22.61 10.13 9.90
N ALA A 378 22.40 10.75 8.74
CA ALA A 378 23.15 10.48 7.53
C ALA A 378 23.74 11.79 6.97
N SER A 379 25.05 11.83 6.73
CA SER A 379 25.67 13.00 6.09
C SER A 379 25.53 13.02 4.57
N ASP A 380 25.16 11.89 3.97
CA ASP A 380 25.04 11.73 2.53
C ASP A 380 24.13 10.55 2.17
N TRP A 381 23.81 10.44 0.88
CA TRP A 381 22.93 9.39 0.35
C TRP A 381 23.52 7.96 0.40
N ASN A 382 24.84 7.80 0.50
CA ASN A 382 25.44 6.47 0.72
C ASN A 382 25.17 5.99 2.15
N GLN A 383 25.28 6.88 3.13
CA GLN A 383 24.90 6.58 4.51
C GLN A 383 23.41 6.31 4.63
N VAL A 384 22.54 7.11 3.99
CA VAL A 384 21.09 6.85 3.95
C VAL A 384 20.81 5.41 3.49
N ARG A 385 21.40 4.98 2.37
CA ARG A 385 21.22 3.63 1.85
C ARG A 385 21.73 2.55 2.81
N SER A 386 22.85 2.81 3.48
CA SER A 386 23.48 1.86 4.41
C SER A 386 22.63 1.69 5.68
N LEU A 387 22.13 2.79 6.22
CA LEU A 387 21.22 2.83 7.37
C LEU A 387 19.89 2.14 7.06
N ILE A 388 19.30 2.39 5.89
CA ILE A 388 18.07 1.68 5.47
C ILE A 388 18.29 0.16 5.47
N ALA A 389 19.43 -0.31 4.98
CA ALA A 389 19.77 -1.73 4.97
C ALA A 389 20.01 -2.30 6.38
N GLU A 390 20.57 -1.50 7.30
CA GLU A 390 20.77 -1.88 8.71
C GLU A 390 19.43 -1.95 9.47
N ILE A 391 18.58 -0.93 9.29
CA ILE A 391 17.23 -0.86 9.86
C ILE A 391 16.39 -2.05 9.39
N GLU A 392 16.54 -2.47 8.13
CA GLU A 392 15.89 -3.65 7.60
C GLU A 392 16.36 -4.95 8.26
N LYS A 393 17.66 -5.09 8.54
CA LYS A 393 18.22 -6.29 9.18
C LYS A 393 17.89 -6.40 10.67
N SER A 394 17.78 -5.26 11.36
CA SER A 394 17.53 -5.20 12.80
C SER A 394 16.06 -5.32 13.18
N GLY A 395 15.13 -5.13 12.23
CA GLY A 395 13.68 -5.28 12.41
C GLY A 395 13.09 -6.53 11.75
N GLY A 396 13.89 -7.59 11.58
CA GLY A 396 13.48 -8.89 11.06
C GLY A 396 13.31 -9.95 12.13
#